data_AF-A0A9D0XRB6-F1
#
_entry.id   AF-A0A9D0XRB6-F1
#
_cell.length_a   1.000
_cell.length_b   1.000
_cell.length_c   1.000
_cell.angle_alpha   90.00
_cell.angle_beta   90.00
_cell.angle_gamma   90.00
#
_symmetry.space_group_name_H-M   'P 1'
#
loop_
_entity.id
_entity.type
_entity.pdbx_description
1 polymer ?
#
loop_
_entity_poly.entity_id
_entity_poly.type
_entity_poly.pdbx_seq_one_letter_code
_entity_poly.pdbx_strand_id
1 'polypeptide(L)'
;MEPPIAGLDIRNASVGPDLRIALTAREGLPADLNGWAQEGEVVLWIELYEPLPEKPLVNADWLFVLDVDGDPNTGRPPGTRPINTDLGDEAAVGLFYTLETGTYAPFLSVWDPAQGGFVSIPAEVRFFLSEDRRLIGLAVPLATLRDEVARMAGATLVPDAVRGRAAAIAFVVPEPIADLYPDPAR
;
A
#
# COMPACT_ATOMS: atom_id res chain seq x y z
N MET A 1 -21.24 16.47 13.08
CA MET A 1 -20.46 15.50 12.30
C MET A 1 -19.53 16.30 11.44
N GLU A 2 -18.22 16.07 11.57
CA GLU A 2 -17.30 16.54 10.54
C GLU A 2 -17.66 15.84 9.22
N PRO A 3 -17.57 16.54 8.08
CA PRO A 3 -17.78 15.91 6.80
C PRO A 3 -16.76 14.77 6.62
N PRO A 4 -17.14 13.66 5.96
CA PRO A 4 -16.18 12.61 5.63
C PRO A 4 -15.01 13.20 4.84
N ILE A 5 -13.80 12.73 5.12
CA ILE A 5 -12.60 13.16 4.41
C ILE A 5 -12.64 12.49 3.04
N ALA A 6 -12.82 13.29 1.99
CA ALA A 6 -12.96 12.79 0.64
C ALA A 6 -11.75 11.97 0.20
N GLY A 7 -12.03 10.88 -0.54
CA GLY A 7 -11.00 10.00 -1.09
C GLY A 7 -10.37 9.04 -0.08
N LEU A 8 -11.01 8.77 1.07
CA LEU A 8 -10.54 7.70 1.97
C LEU A 8 -11.26 6.37 1.77
N ASP A 9 -12.55 6.38 1.42
CA ASP A 9 -13.32 5.13 1.34
C ASP A 9 -12.87 4.29 0.13
N ILE A 10 -12.28 3.13 0.40
CA ILE A 10 -11.80 2.16 -0.58
C ILE A 10 -12.99 1.34 -1.08
N ARG A 11 -13.22 1.43 -2.39
CA ARG A 11 -14.22 0.62 -3.09
C ARG A 11 -13.69 -0.76 -3.43
N ASN A 12 -12.45 -0.81 -3.90
CA ASN A 12 -11.79 -2.04 -4.34
C ASN A 12 -10.27 -1.83 -4.37
N ALA A 13 -9.49 -2.90 -4.35
CA ALA A 13 -8.05 -2.83 -4.52
C ALA A 13 -7.50 -4.13 -5.13
N SER A 14 -6.22 -4.12 -5.51
CA SER A 14 -5.48 -5.29 -6.00
C SER A 14 -5.17 -6.33 -4.91
N VAL A 15 -6.19 -6.73 -4.14
CA VAL A 15 -6.12 -7.74 -3.07
C VAL A 15 -7.15 -8.82 -3.35
N GLY A 16 -6.69 -10.07 -3.42
CA GLY A 16 -7.54 -11.24 -3.60
C GLY A 16 -8.37 -11.59 -2.36
N PRO A 17 -9.37 -12.48 -2.49
CA PRO A 17 -10.27 -12.86 -1.40
C PRO A 17 -9.57 -13.58 -0.23
N ASP A 18 -8.41 -14.19 -0.48
CA ASP A 18 -7.53 -14.81 0.53
C ASP A 18 -6.36 -13.88 0.94
N LEU A 19 -6.53 -12.56 0.79
CA LEU A 19 -5.53 -11.52 0.97
C LEU A 19 -4.35 -11.57 -0.01
N ARG A 20 -4.43 -12.41 -1.06
CA ARG A 20 -3.35 -12.60 -2.03
C ARG A 20 -3.07 -11.36 -2.85
N ILE A 21 -1.79 -11.03 -2.96
CA ILE A 21 -1.31 -9.98 -3.86
C ILE A 21 -0.60 -10.65 -5.02
N ALA A 22 -1.16 -10.53 -6.22
CA ALA A 22 -0.55 -11.10 -7.41
C ALA A 22 0.56 -10.18 -7.93
N LEU A 23 1.82 -10.55 -7.69
CA LEU A 23 2.98 -9.70 -8.00
C LEU A 23 3.23 -9.51 -9.51
N THR A 24 2.88 -10.50 -10.33
CA THR A 24 3.20 -10.52 -11.77
C THR A 24 1.96 -10.63 -12.65
N ALA A 25 0.78 -10.88 -12.08
CA ALA A 25 -0.44 -11.02 -12.85
C ALA A 25 -0.88 -9.65 -13.40
N ARG A 26 -1.25 -9.64 -14.67
CA ARG A 26 -1.87 -8.48 -15.34
C ARG A 26 -3.37 -8.66 -15.54
N GLU A 27 -3.87 -9.87 -15.32
CA GLU A 27 -5.30 -10.15 -15.34
C GLU A 27 -6.00 -9.35 -14.23
N GLY A 28 -7.13 -8.73 -14.57
CA GLY A 28 -7.90 -7.92 -13.63
C GLY A 28 -7.33 -6.52 -13.34
N LEU A 29 -6.30 -6.08 -14.04
CA LEU A 29 -5.90 -4.67 -14.00
C LEU A 29 -7.03 -3.77 -14.53
N PRO A 30 -7.34 -2.66 -13.85
CA PRO A 30 -8.16 -1.60 -14.40
C PRO A 30 -7.66 -1.15 -15.78
N ALA A 31 -8.59 -0.85 -16.69
CA ALA A 31 -8.28 -0.54 -18.09
C ALA A 31 -7.24 0.60 -18.22
N ASP A 32 -7.34 1.61 -17.37
CA ASP A 32 -6.46 2.78 -17.30
C ASP A 32 -5.00 2.41 -17.01
N LEU A 33 -4.76 1.26 -16.36
CA LEU A 33 -3.41 0.81 -16.00
C LEU A 33 -2.77 -0.12 -17.06
N ASN A 34 -3.54 -0.65 -18.01
CA ASN A 34 -3.04 -1.64 -18.99
C ASN A 34 -1.90 -1.09 -19.87
N GLY A 35 -1.95 0.20 -20.22
CA GLY A 35 -0.88 0.85 -21.00
C GLY A 35 0.20 1.52 -20.15
N TRP A 36 0.00 1.62 -18.83
CA TRP A 36 0.89 2.30 -17.90
C TRP A 36 1.83 1.33 -17.16
N ALA A 37 1.36 0.10 -16.90
CA ALA A 37 2.13 -0.98 -16.30
C ALA A 37 3.26 -1.45 -17.24
N GLN A 38 4.46 -1.66 -16.71
CA GLN A 38 5.62 -2.14 -17.47
C GLN A 38 6.02 -3.56 -17.04
N GLU A 39 6.69 -4.29 -17.91
CA GLU A 39 7.23 -5.62 -17.57
C GLU A 39 8.24 -5.53 -16.42
N GLY A 40 8.21 -6.50 -15.50
CA GLY A 40 9.10 -6.54 -14.34
C GLY A 40 8.64 -5.69 -13.14
N GLU A 41 7.53 -4.95 -13.25
CA GLU A 41 6.95 -4.20 -12.14
C GLU A 41 5.85 -4.98 -11.42
N VAL A 42 5.85 -4.92 -10.09
CA VAL A 42 4.65 -5.18 -9.29
C VAL A 42 3.74 -3.97 -9.43
N VAL A 43 2.49 -4.19 -9.85
CA VAL A 43 1.50 -3.13 -9.97
C VAL A 43 0.38 -3.36 -8.97
N LEU A 44 0.21 -2.41 -8.07
CA LEU A 44 -0.84 -2.38 -7.05
C LEU A 44 -1.80 -1.23 -7.35
N TRP A 45 -3.07 -1.38 -7.00
CA TRP A 45 -4.06 -0.33 -7.28
C TRP A 45 -5.17 -0.26 -6.25
N ILE A 46 -5.66 0.96 -5.99
CA ILE A 46 -6.77 1.26 -5.08
C ILE A 46 -7.82 2.06 -5.86
N GLU A 47 -9.05 1.58 -5.88
CA GLU A 47 -10.22 2.29 -6.40
C GLU A 47 -11.01 2.86 -5.21
N LEU A 48 -11.38 4.13 -5.28
CA LEU A 48 -12.06 4.87 -4.22
C LEU A 48 -13.52 5.17 -4.59
N TYR A 49 -14.38 5.28 -3.57
CA TYR A 49 -15.77 5.74 -3.75
C TYR A 49 -15.86 7.22 -4.12
N GLU A 50 -14.97 8.04 -3.58
CA GLU A 50 -14.87 9.47 -3.87
C GLU A 50 -13.52 9.80 -4.50
N PRO A 51 -13.45 10.80 -5.39
CA PRO A 51 -12.18 11.26 -5.95
C PRO A 51 -11.18 11.68 -4.87
N LEU A 52 -9.90 11.40 -5.07
CA LEU A 52 -8.85 12.04 -4.30
C LEU A 52 -8.94 13.57 -4.47
N PRO A 53 -8.89 14.35 -3.39
CA PRO A 53 -8.79 15.81 -3.49
C PRO A 53 -7.54 16.21 -4.25
N GLU A 54 -7.55 17.31 -5.01
CA GLU A 54 -6.30 17.85 -5.56
C GLU A 54 -5.34 18.30 -4.44
N LYS A 55 -5.92 18.80 -3.35
CA LYS A 55 -5.21 19.26 -2.14
C LYS A 55 -5.96 18.76 -0.90
N PRO A 56 -5.62 17.58 -0.38
CA PRO A 56 -6.10 17.14 0.92
C PRO A 56 -5.84 18.19 2.01
N LEU A 57 -6.77 18.31 2.96
CA LEU A 57 -6.66 19.25 4.07
C LEU A 57 -5.86 18.69 5.26
N VAL A 58 -5.42 17.45 5.15
CA VAL A 58 -4.72 16.68 6.18
C VAL A 58 -3.63 15.86 5.51
N ASN A 59 -2.62 15.43 6.29
CA ASN A 59 -1.71 14.40 5.80
C ASN A 59 -2.49 13.11 5.60
N ALA A 60 -2.23 12.39 4.51
CA ALA A 60 -2.92 11.15 4.21
C ALA A 60 -2.04 10.17 3.43
N ASP A 61 -2.26 8.88 3.68
CA ASP A 61 -1.59 7.78 2.99
C ASP A 61 -2.62 6.87 2.32
N TRP A 62 -2.27 6.37 1.14
CA TRP A 62 -2.95 5.27 0.44
C TRP A 62 -1.91 4.21 0.13
N LEU A 63 -1.94 3.09 0.84
CA LEU A 63 -0.85 2.14 0.85
C LEU A 63 -1.32 0.70 0.85
N PHE A 64 -0.40 -0.18 0.49
CA PHE A 64 -0.44 -1.61 0.74
C PHE A 64 0.58 -1.96 1.79
N VAL A 65 0.23 -2.90 2.66
CA VAL A 65 1.12 -3.51 3.63
C VAL A 65 1.21 -4.99 3.33
N LEU A 66 2.43 -5.47 3.10
CA LEU A 66 2.72 -6.75 2.48
C LEU A 66 3.47 -7.67 3.45
N ASP A 67 2.89 -8.85 3.65
CA ASP A 67 3.57 -10.08 4.04
C ASP A 67 4.12 -10.73 2.76
N VAL A 68 5.44 -10.76 2.59
CA VAL A 68 6.08 -11.16 1.31
C VAL A 68 6.49 -12.63 1.28
N ASP A 69 6.45 -13.34 2.40
CA ASP A 69 6.91 -14.73 2.52
C ASP A 69 5.87 -15.67 3.13
N GLY A 70 4.78 -15.13 3.68
CA GLY A 70 3.69 -15.86 4.33
C GLY A 70 4.03 -16.30 5.76
N ASP A 71 5.11 -15.82 6.36
CA ASP A 71 5.50 -16.11 7.73
C ASP A 71 5.10 -14.94 8.65
N PRO A 72 4.09 -15.12 9.54
CA PRO A 72 3.68 -14.05 10.45
C PRO A 72 4.74 -13.69 11.52
N ASN A 73 5.88 -14.38 11.54
CA ASN A 73 7.01 -14.10 12.44
C ASN A 73 8.12 -13.29 11.78
N THR A 74 8.06 -13.03 10.48
CA THR A 74 8.92 -12.07 9.79
C THR A 74 8.25 -10.69 9.76
N GLY A 75 9.04 -9.64 9.50
CA GLY A 75 8.52 -8.28 9.43
C GLY A 75 8.01 -7.69 10.75
N ARG A 76 7.10 -6.71 10.63
CA ARG A 76 6.38 -6.13 11.76
C ARG A 76 5.46 -7.20 12.37
N PRO A 77 5.50 -7.44 13.70
CA PRO A 77 4.63 -8.43 14.32
C PRO A 77 3.13 -8.15 14.10
N PRO A 78 2.31 -9.20 13.86
CA PRO A 78 0.87 -9.08 13.70
C PRO A 78 0.20 -8.31 14.84
N GLY A 79 -0.84 -7.53 14.53
CA GLY A 79 -1.66 -6.84 15.55
C GLY A 79 -1.01 -5.62 16.21
N THR A 80 0.25 -5.30 15.91
CA THR A 80 0.89 -4.05 16.40
C THR A 80 0.38 -2.78 15.70
N ARG A 81 -0.41 -2.94 14.62
CA ARG A 81 -1.18 -1.92 13.91
C ARG A 81 -2.49 -2.54 13.38
N PRO A 82 -3.52 -1.73 13.11
CA PRO A 82 -4.85 -2.24 12.74
C PRO A 82 -4.96 -2.78 11.31
N ILE A 83 -3.98 -2.52 10.42
CA ILE A 83 -4.07 -2.93 9.01
C ILE A 83 -3.95 -4.45 8.88
N ASN A 84 -2.77 -5.00 9.19
CA ASN A 84 -2.53 -6.44 9.24
C ASN A 84 -2.52 -6.91 10.70
N THR A 85 -3.67 -7.42 11.14
CA THR A 85 -3.87 -7.93 12.51
C THR A 85 -3.40 -9.38 12.67
N ASP A 86 -3.33 -10.11 11.56
CA ASP A 86 -3.09 -11.55 11.46
C ASP A 86 -1.91 -11.92 10.53
N LEU A 87 -1.24 -10.94 9.93
CA LEU A 87 -0.12 -11.11 9.01
C LEU A 87 1.14 -10.40 9.54
N GLY A 88 2.31 -10.86 9.10
CA GLY A 88 3.55 -10.09 9.18
C GLY A 88 3.51 -8.90 8.23
N ASP A 89 4.45 -7.96 8.38
CA ASP A 89 4.67 -6.92 7.38
C ASP A 89 6.15 -6.66 7.11
N GLU A 90 6.63 -7.05 5.94
CA GLU A 90 8.00 -6.75 5.54
C GLU A 90 8.06 -5.46 4.75
N ALA A 91 7.01 -5.11 3.99
CA ALA A 91 7.02 -3.95 3.12
C ALA A 91 5.70 -3.15 3.17
N ALA A 92 5.84 -1.85 3.00
CA ALA A 92 4.73 -0.94 2.71
C ALA A 92 5.02 -0.20 1.40
N VAL A 93 4.06 -0.21 0.47
CA VAL A 93 4.14 0.51 -0.81
C VAL A 93 2.93 1.41 -0.91
N GLY A 94 3.12 2.70 -1.14
CA GLY A 94 1.99 3.63 -1.10
C GLY A 94 2.22 4.94 -1.81
N LEU A 95 1.19 5.77 -1.74
CA LEU A 95 1.16 7.17 -2.08
C LEU A 95 0.88 7.95 -0.80
N PHE A 96 1.65 8.99 -0.52
CA PHE A 96 1.35 9.90 0.59
C PHE A 96 1.11 11.32 0.08
N TYR A 97 0.35 12.08 0.85
CA TYR A 97 0.22 13.52 0.74
C TYR A 97 0.63 14.15 2.06
N THR A 98 1.53 15.14 2.01
CA THR A 98 1.82 15.99 3.18
C THR A 98 1.40 17.42 2.93
N LEU A 99 0.92 18.08 3.99
CA LEU A 99 0.67 19.52 3.98
C LEU A 99 1.95 20.33 3.82
N GLU A 100 3.11 19.76 4.18
CA GLU A 100 4.41 20.42 4.06
C GLU A 100 4.83 20.61 2.61
N THR A 101 4.75 19.55 1.80
CA THR A 101 5.10 19.61 0.37
C THR A 101 3.93 20.04 -0.51
N GLY A 102 2.70 19.78 -0.05
CA GLY A 102 1.49 20.04 -0.82
C GLY A 102 1.35 19.17 -2.08
N THR A 103 2.11 18.06 -2.15
CA THR A 103 2.18 17.18 -3.33
C THR A 103 1.98 15.72 -2.94
N TYR A 104 1.44 14.96 -3.89
CA TYR A 104 1.42 13.50 -3.84
C TYR A 104 2.80 12.95 -4.19
N ALA A 105 3.28 12.00 -3.39
CA ALA A 105 4.56 11.33 -3.62
C ALA A 105 4.46 9.84 -3.27
N PRO A 106 4.99 8.95 -4.13
CA PRO A 106 4.99 7.53 -3.86
C PRO A 106 6.12 7.15 -2.91
N PHE A 107 5.99 6.01 -2.25
CA PHE A 107 7.03 5.47 -1.37
C PHE A 107 7.06 3.95 -1.37
N LEU A 108 8.25 3.43 -1.06
CA LEU A 108 8.48 2.08 -0.56
C LEU A 108 9.11 2.22 0.83
N SER A 109 8.61 1.46 1.80
CA SER A 109 9.25 1.30 3.10
C SER A 109 9.36 -0.17 3.43
N VAL A 110 10.44 -0.55 4.12
CA VAL A 110 10.70 -1.93 4.52
C VAL A 110 10.90 -1.98 6.02
N TRP A 111 10.42 -3.03 6.66
CA TRP A 111 10.59 -3.26 8.08
C TRP A 111 12.08 -3.46 8.41
N ASP A 112 12.58 -2.70 9.37
CA ASP A 112 13.89 -2.86 9.95
C ASP A 112 13.75 -3.41 11.38
N PRO A 113 14.03 -4.70 11.62
CA PRO A 113 13.95 -5.28 12.95
C PRO A 113 14.96 -4.68 13.93
N ALA A 114 16.07 -4.10 13.44
CA ALA A 114 17.04 -3.43 14.30
C ALA A 114 16.52 -2.09 14.86
N GLN A 115 15.62 -1.42 14.12
CA GLN A 115 14.98 -0.17 14.54
C GLN A 115 13.58 -0.37 15.12
N GLY A 116 12.99 -1.56 14.93
CA GLY A 116 11.60 -1.82 15.32
C GLY A 116 10.62 -0.94 14.56
N GLY A 117 10.92 -0.60 13.30
CA GLY A 117 10.16 0.35 12.51
C GLY A 117 10.34 0.19 11.01
N PHE A 118 9.41 0.77 10.25
CA PHE A 118 9.55 0.90 8.81
C PHE A 118 10.54 1.99 8.45
N VAL A 119 11.44 1.68 7.52
CA VAL A 119 12.40 2.64 6.96
C VAL A 119 12.06 2.92 5.50
N SER A 120 12.10 4.19 5.10
CA SER A 120 11.92 4.56 3.70
C SER A 120 13.09 4.05 2.86
N ILE A 121 12.75 3.38 1.76
CA ILE A 121 13.72 2.91 0.77
C ILE A 121 13.74 3.90 -0.39
N PRO A 122 14.92 4.43 -0.77
CA PRO A 122 15.07 5.14 -2.03
C PRO A 122 14.81 4.17 -3.19
N ALA A 123 13.61 4.24 -3.77
CA ALA A 123 13.18 3.35 -4.84
C ALA A 123 12.42 4.12 -5.91
N GLU A 124 12.51 3.63 -7.15
CA GLU A 124 11.75 4.16 -8.30
C GLU A 124 10.29 3.68 -8.26
N VAL A 125 9.56 4.06 -7.22
CA VAL A 125 8.11 3.82 -7.17
C VAL A 125 7.44 4.85 -8.06
N ARG A 126 6.69 4.38 -9.06
CA ARG A 126 5.86 5.23 -9.92
C ARG A 126 4.42 5.20 -9.42
N PHE A 127 3.70 6.29 -9.63
CA PHE A 127 2.27 6.33 -9.37
C PHE A 127 1.48 6.84 -10.57
N PHE A 128 0.19 6.51 -10.58
CA PHE A 128 -0.81 6.95 -11.53
C PHE A 128 -2.05 7.39 -10.78
N LEU A 129 -2.70 8.45 -11.25
CA LEU A 129 -4.05 8.84 -10.84
C LEU A 129 -4.91 8.89 -12.10
N SER A 130 -6.08 8.26 -12.09
CA SER A 130 -7.06 8.39 -13.18
C SER A 130 -7.51 9.85 -13.32
N GLU A 131 -8.09 10.19 -14.47
CA GLU A 131 -8.59 11.55 -14.73
C GLU A 131 -9.66 11.98 -13.72
N ASP A 132 -10.53 11.05 -13.32
CA ASP A 132 -11.54 11.27 -12.28
C ASP A 132 -10.99 11.16 -10.85
N ARG A 133 -9.69 10.86 -10.72
CA ARG A 133 -8.94 10.69 -9.46
C ARG A 133 -9.54 9.66 -8.52
N ARG A 134 -10.28 8.66 -9.03
CA ARG A 134 -10.82 7.56 -8.23
C ARG A 134 -9.93 6.33 -8.23
N LEU A 135 -8.98 6.23 -9.15
CA LEU A 135 -8.04 5.12 -9.22
C LEU A 135 -6.62 5.61 -8.92
N ILE A 136 -5.99 4.97 -7.94
CA ILE A 136 -4.55 5.08 -7.68
C ILE A 136 -3.89 3.82 -8.24
N GLY A 137 -2.88 3.99 -9.09
CA GLY A 137 -1.94 2.94 -9.47
C GLY A 137 -0.58 3.18 -8.82
N LEU A 138 0.06 2.12 -8.35
CA LEU A 138 1.41 2.10 -7.79
C LEU A 138 2.22 1.03 -8.52
N ALA A 139 3.44 1.37 -8.94
CA ALA A 139 4.34 0.43 -9.59
C ALA A 139 5.70 0.47 -8.91
N VAL A 140 6.18 -0.70 -8.49
CA VAL A 140 7.52 -0.88 -7.92
C VAL A 140 8.24 -1.99 -8.71
N PRO A 141 9.53 -1.82 -9.08
CA PRO A 141 10.27 -2.90 -9.69
C PRO A 141 10.30 -4.14 -8.78
N LEU A 142 9.92 -5.31 -9.31
CA LEU A 142 9.87 -6.55 -8.53
C LEU A 142 11.24 -6.91 -7.95
N ALA A 143 12.31 -6.67 -8.72
CA ALA A 143 13.68 -6.86 -8.26
C ALA A 143 13.99 -5.98 -7.04
N THR A 144 13.61 -4.70 -7.07
CA THR A 144 13.79 -3.78 -5.94
C THR A 144 13.02 -4.26 -4.71
N LEU A 145 11.74 -4.63 -4.86
CA LEU A 145 10.97 -5.15 -3.73
C LEU A 145 11.65 -6.38 -3.11
N ARG A 146 12.01 -7.37 -3.94
CA ARG A 146 12.69 -8.60 -3.51
C ARG A 146 14.01 -8.33 -2.81
N ASP A 147 14.86 -7.51 -3.41
CA ASP A 147 16.23 -7.31 -2.92
C ASP A 147 16.22 -6.50 -1.61
N GLU A 148 15.30 -5.54 -1.47
CA GLU A 148 15.21 -4.69 -0.28
C GLU A 148 14.58 -5.39 0.92
N VAL A 149 13.54 -6.21 0.72
CA VAL A 149 12.99 -7.04 1.83
C VAL A 149 14.00 -8.07 2.31
N ALA A 150 14.76 -8.69 1.40
CA ALA A 150 15.83 -9.61 1.78
C ALA A 150 16.95 -8.92 2.55
N ARG A 151 17.33 -7.71 2.13
CA ARG A 151 18.40 -6.93 2.74
C ARG A 151 18.03 -6.37 4.12
N MET A 152 16.82 -5.84 4.27
CA MET A 152 16.40 -5.12 5.49
C MET A 152 15.63 -6.00 6.47
N ALA A 153 14.62 -6.72 5.99
CA ALA A 153 13.78 -7.56 6.84
C ALA A 153 14.33 -8.97 7.01
N GLY A 154 15.30 -9.38 6.17
CA GLY A 154 15.82 -10.75 6.15
C GLY A 154 14.85 -11.78 5.55
N ALA A 155 13.76 -11.31 4.95
CA ALA A 155 12.70 -12.12 4.38
C ALA A 155 12.97 -12.48 2.92
N THR A 156 12.57 -13.69 2.51
CA THR A 156 12.70 -14.11 1.11
C THR A 156 11.35 -13.97 0.43
N LEU A 157 11.23 -13.08 -0.55
CA LEU A 157 9.97 -12.92 -1.30
C LEU A 157 9.56 -14.23 -1.99
N VAL A 158 8.40 -14.75 -1.62
CA VAL A 158 7.77 -15.94 -2.21
C VAL A 158 6.49 -15.51 -2.93
N PRO A 159 6.49 -15.40 -4.29
CA PRO A 159 5.39 -14.78 -5.03
C PRO A 159 3.99 -15.33 -4.72
N ASP A 160 3.88 -16.66 -4.55
CA ASP A 160 2.59 -17.31 -4.28
C ASP A 160 2.13 -17.16 -2.82
N ALA A 161 3.05 -16.84 -1.92
CA ALA A 161 2.78 -16.62 -0.50
C ALA A 161 2.43 -15.16 -0.18
N VAL A 162 2.70 -14.21 -1.08
CA VAL A 162 2.48 -12.79 -0.76
C VAL A 162 1.03 -12.51 -0.39
N ARG A 163 0.85 -11.96 0.81
CA ARG A 163 -0.42 -11.52 1.37
C ARG A 163 -0.35 -10.07 1.81
N GLY A 164 -1.49 -9.43 1.94
CA GLY A 164 -1.53 -8.07 2.46
C GLY A 164 -2.90 -7.45 2.41
N ARG A 165 -2.94 -6.19 2.83
CA ARG A 165 -4.14 -5.34 2.77
C ARG A 165 -3.77 -3.96 2.24
N ALA A 166 -4.75 -3.31 1.65
CA ALA A 166 -4.70 -1.90 1.36
C ALA A 166 -5.28 -1.10 2.53
N ALA A 167 -4.80 0.13 2.70
CA ALA A 167 -5.32 1.09 3.66
C ALA A 167 -5.29 2.50 3.08
N ALA A 168 -6.31 3.28 3.42
CA ALA A 168 -6.37 4.71 3.21
C ALA A 168 -6.47 5.39 4.57
N ILE A 169 -5.50 6.20 4.94
CA ILE A 169 -5.33 6.73 6.30
C ILE A 169 -5.27 8.25 6.23
N ALA A 170 -6.11 8.94 6.99
CA ALA A 170 -5.97 10.36 7.26
C ALA A 170 -5.46 10.60 8.69
N PHE A 171 -4.40 11.39 8.80
CA PHE A 171 -3.79 11.74 10.09
C PHE A 171 -4.48 12.97 10.69
N VAL A 172 -5.65 12.74 11.28
CA VAL A 172 -6.40 13.72 12.07
C VAL A 172 -6.19 13.53 13.57
N VAL A 173 -6.69 14.48 14.37
CA VAL A 173 -6.65 14.45 15.83
C VAL A 173 -8.05 14.16 16.39
N PRO A 174 -8.18 13.40 17.50
CA PRO A 174 -7.10 12.87 18.34
C PRO A 174 -6.42 11.61 17.79
N GLU A 175 -7.08 10.91 16.87
CA GLU A 175 -6.61 9.63 16.32
C GLU A 175 -6.82 9.61 14.80
N PRO A 176 -5.95 8.92 14.04
CA PRO A 176 -6.11 8.79 12.60
C PRO A 176 -7.40 8.04 12.25
N ILE A 177 -7.98 8.38 11.11
CA ILE A 177 -9.10 7.65 10.51
C ILE A 177 -8.52 6.79 9.40
N ALA A 178 -8.88 5.51 9.36
CA ALA A 178 -8.43 4.59 8.34
C ALA A 178 -9.61 3.79 7.76
N ASP A 179 -9.60 3.61 6.45
CA ASP A 179 -10.36 2.56 5.78
C ASP A 179 -9.40 1.45 5.33
N LEU A 180 -9.83 0.19 5.49
CA LEU A 180 -9.01 -1.00 5.27
C LEU A 180 -9.67 -1.90 4.24
N TYR A 181 -8.88 -2.45 3.34
CA TYR A 181 -9.39 -3.35 2.31
C TYR A 181 -8.51 -4.59 2.11
N PRO A 182 -9.10 -5.81 2.20
CA PRO A 182 -10.40 -6.10 2.80
C PRO A 182 -10.45 -5.71 4.29
N ASP A 183 -11.63 -5.32 4.78
CA ASP A 183 -11.83 -5.04 6.21
C ASP A 183 -11.47 -6.30 7.03
N PRO A 184 -10.53 -6.21 8.00
CA PRO A 184 -10.26 -7.34 8.89
C PRO A 184 -11.55 -7.72 9.63
N ALA A 185 -11.88 -9.00 9.64
CA ALA A 185 -13.05 -9.49 10.38
C ALA A 185 -12.96 -9.05 11.86
N ARG A 186 -13.99 -8.33 12.32
CA ARG A 186 -14.13 -7.90 13.71
C ARG A 186 -14.41 -9.07 14.65
#